data_AF-A0A9D9VCD8-F1
#
_entry.id   AF-A0A9D9VCD8-F1
#
_cell.length_a   1.000
_cell.length_b   1.000
_cell.length_c   1.000
_cell.angle_alpha   90.00
_cell.angle_beta   90.00
_cell.angle_gamma   90.00
#
_symmetry.space_group_name_H-M   'P 1'
#
loop_
_entity.id
_entity.type
_entity.pdbx_description
1 polymer ?
#
loop_
_entity_poly.entity_id
_entity_poly.type
_entity_poly.pdbx_seq_one_letter_code
_entity_poly.pdbx_strand_id
1 'polypeptide(L)'
;MVIILFSLLGVAALTVLIVFIVKTKPQKSEEEPQEIPADCCGAHAVCERDNLLSTTSQIIYFDDEELDVLTGKMPNSFSTEEMTMLENVFYTLKEQDVAGWLGSLQLRNIQLPNNLRDEALLIVSEHRAKTTSI
;
A
#
# COMPACT_ATOMS: atom_id res chain seq x y z
N MET A 1 4.33 58.15 -22.35
CA MET A 1 4.47 57.93 -20.89
C MET A 1 3.34 57.08 -20.32
N VAL A 2 2.06 57.42 -20.55
CA VAL A 2 0.91 56.69 -20.00
C VAL A 2 0.85 55.21 -20.45
N ILE A 3 1.19 54.91 -21.71
CA ILE A 3 1.21 53.54 -22.25
C ILE A 3 2.27 52.67 -21.56
N ILE A 4 3.45 53.25 -21.25
CA ILE A 4 4.55 52.53 -20.59
C ILE A 4 4.17 52.17 -19.15
N LEU A 5 3.46 53.06 -18.46
CA LEU A 5 2.94 52.80 -17.11
C LEU A 5 1.91 51.66 -17.10
N PHE A 6 1.00 51.62 -18.08
CA PHE A 6 0.04 50.52 -18.21
C PHE A 6 0.70 49.18 -18.57
N SER A 7 1.71 49.18 -19.44
CA SER A 7 2.47 47.98 -19.76
C SER A 7 3.23 47.43 -18.54
N LEU A 8 3.86 48.29 -17.74
CA LEU A 8 4.57 47.87 -16.52
C LEU A 8 3.62 47.33 -15.45
N LEU A 9 2.47 47.97 -15.25
CA LEU A 9 1.43 47.50 -14.33
C LEU A 9 0.83 46.16 -14.78
N GLY A 10 0.58 45.99 -16.09
CA GLY A 10 0.06 44.74 -16.65
C GLY A 10 1.03 43.57 -16.48
N VAL A 11 2.33 43.79 -16.72
CA VAL A 11 3.36 42.76 -16.52
C VAL A 11 3.48 42.39 -15.04
N ALA A 12 3.47 43.36 -14.13
CA ALA A 12 3.53 43.11 -12.69
C ALA A 12 2.29 42.34 -12.18
N ALA A 13 1.09 42.66 -12.68
CA ALA A 13 -0.12 41.92 -12.33
C ALA A 13 -0.09 40.49 -12.87
N LEU A 14 0.42 40.29 -14.09
CA LEU A 14 0.54 38.97 -14.72
C LEU A 14 1.52 38.07 -13.95
N THR A 15 2.68 38.60 -13.54
CA THR A 15 3.66 37.81 -12.77
C THR A 15 3.12 37.41 -11.39
N VAL A 16 2.41 38.30 -10.70
CA VAL A 16 1.77 37.98 -9.42
C VAL A 16 0.68 36.93 -9.59
N LEU A 17 -0.14 37.04 -10.64
CA LEU A 17 -1.20 36.07 -10.92
C LEU A 17 -0.63 34.67 -11.22
N ILE A 18 0.43 34.58 -12.02
CA ILE A 18 1.10 33.30 -12.33
C ILE A 18 1.67 32.68 -11.05
N VAL A 19 2.36 33.46 -10.22
CA VAL A 19 2.91 32.97 -8.94
C VAL A 19 1.80 32.49 -8.01
N PHE A 20 0.68 33.21 -7.95
CA PHE A 20 -0.48 32.82 -7.13
C PHE A 20 -1.07 31.49 -7.61
N ILE A 21 -1.30 31.33 -8.93
CA ILE A 21 -1.83 30.09 -9.53
C ILE A 21 -0.91 28.89 -9.26
N VAL A 22 0.41 29.08 -9.36
CA VAL A 22 1.39 28.03 -9.05
C VAL A 22 1.35 27.65 -7.56
N LYS A 23 1.17 28.64 -6.67
CA LYS A 23 1.10 28.40 -5.22
C LYS A 23 -0.21 27.76 -4.77
N THR A 24 -1.31 28.01 -5.47
CA THR A 24 -2.64 27.50 -5.10
C THR A 24 -3.00 26.16 -5.73
N LYS A 25 -2.08 25.51 -6.47
CA LYS A 25 -2.34 24.15 -6.98
C LYS A 25 -2.30 23.17 -5.80
N PRO A 26 -3.43 22.57 -5.37
CA PRO A 26 -3.40 21.50 -4.38
C PRO A 26 -2.62 20.33 -4.97
N GLN A 27 -1.74 19.75 -4.17
CA GLN A 27 -0.92 18.60 -4.56
C GLN A 27 -1.82 17.37 -4.73
N LYS A 28 -2.41 17.24 -5.91
CA LYS A 28 -2.79 15.93 -6.43
C LYS A 28 -1.46 15.27 -6.79
N SER A 29 -0.96 14.44 -5.89
CA SER A 29 0.20 13.57 -6.11
C SER A 29 -0.17 12.61 -7.23
N GLU A 30 0.12 13.04 -8.44
CA GLU A 30 0.19 12.24 -9.64
C GLU A 30 1.49 11.45 -9.57
N GLU A 31 1.29 10.14 -9.61
CA GLU A 31 2.26 9.07 -9.71
C GLU A 31 3.24 9.33 -10.86
N GLU A 32 4.52 9.46 -10.51
CA GLU A 32 5.64 9.35 -11.44
C GLU A 32 6.41 8.08 -11.02
N PRO A 33 6.69 7.14 -11.94
CA PRO A 33 7.49 5.97 -11.62
C PRO A 33 8.88 6.43 -11.19
N GLN A 34 9.16 6.38 -9.89
CA GLN A 34 10.52 6.53 -9.40
C GLN A 34 11.31 5.33 -9.89
N GLU A 35 12.13 5.55 -10.91
CA GLU A 35 13.30 4.72 -11.17
C GLU A 35 14.11 4.66 -9.87
N ILE A 36 14.09 3.48 -9.25
CA ILE A 36 14.87 3.17 -8.06
C ILE A 36 16.35 3.37 -8.44
N PRO A 37 17.06 4.38 -7.91
CA PRO A 37 18.50 4.43 -8.09
C PRO A 37 19.07 3.19 -7.40
N ALA A 38 19.58 2.28 -8.22
CA ALA A 38 20.41 1.17 -7.81
C ALA A 38 21.71 1.71 -7.20
N ASP A 39 21.63 2.14 -5.94
CA ASP A 39 22.79 2.37 -5.09
C ASP A 39 22.53 1.75 -3.72
N CYS A 40 22.59 0.42 -3.70
CA CYS A 40 22.59 -0.41 -2.50
C CYS A 40 23.90 -0.19 -1.73
N CYS A 41 23.95 0.86 -0.92
CA CYS A 41 25.03 1.09 0.02
C CYS A 41 24.87 0.20 1.27
N GLY A 42 25.59 -0.93 1.31
CA GLY A 42 26.35 -1.35 2.50
C GLY A 42 25.64 -1.89 3.75
N ALA A 43 24.33 -2.16 3.77
CA ALA A 43 23.66 -2.81 4.90
C ALA A 43 22.51 -3.73 4.45
N HIS A 44 22.84 -4.74 3.65
CA HIS A 44 21.91 -5.74 3.14
C HIS A 44 21.56 -6.77 4.23
N ALA A 45 20.58 -6.44 5.08
CA ALA A 45 19.99 -7.41 6.03
C ALA A 45 18.48 -7.23 6.27
N VAL A 46 17.81 -6.31 5.57
CA VAL A 46 16.35 -6.13 5.67
C VAL A 46 15.75 -5.79 4.31
N CYS A 47 15.90 -6.68 3.32
CA CYS A 47 15.03 -6.68 2.15
C CYS A 47 14.66 -8.11 1.69
N GLU A 48 14.81 -9.09 2.59
CA GLU A 48 14.39 -10.48 2.38
C GLU A 48 13.39 -10.96 3.44
N ARG A 49 13.09 -10.13 4.45
CA ARG A 49 12.31 -10.58 5.62
C ARG A 49 10.83 -10.82 5.33
N ASP A 50 10.29 -10.23 4.27
CA ASP A 50 8.86 -10.33 3.97
C ASP A 50 8.55 -11.39 2.89
N ASN A 51 9.53 -11.91 2.14
CA ASN A 51 9.25 -12.92 1.10
C ASN A 51 9.16 -14.37 1.62
N LEU A 52 9.22 -14.57 2.95
CA LEU A 52 9.25 -15.88 3.60
C LEU A 52 7.88 -16.58 3.71
N LEU A 53 6.80 -15.95 3.22
CA LEU A 53 5.44 -16.49 3.29
C LEU A 53 4.86 -16.90 1.93
N SER A 54 5.35 -16.38 0.80
CA SER A 54 4.77 -16.71 -0.51
C SER A 54 5.62 -17.73 -1.28
N THR A 55 5.17 -18.98 -1.27
CA THR A 55 5.73 -20.07 -2.10
C THR A 55 5.56 -19.83 -3.61
N THR A 56 4.75 -18.84 -4.01
CA THR A 56 4.43 -18.53 -5.40
C THR A 56 4.51 -17.02 -5.66
N SER A 57 5.02 -16.63 -6.84
CA SER A 57 5.06 -15.22 -7.28
C SER A 57 3.76 -14.76 -7.95
N GLN A 58 2.71 -15.58 -7.90
CA GLN A 58 1.41 -15.31 -8.52
C GLN A 58 0.35 -14.98 -7.45
N ILE A 59 -0.49 -13.98 -7.73
CA ILE A 59 -1.66 -13.67 -6.90
C ILE A 59 -2.72 -14.77 -7.08
N ILE A 60 -3.18 -15.34 -5.96
CA ILE A 60 -4.28 -16.29 -5.88
C ILE A 60 -5.39 -15.64 -5.05
N TYR A 61 -6.61 -15.63 -5.57
CA TYR A 61 -7.79 -15.09 -4.87
C TYR A 61 -8.54 -16.18 -4.11
N PHE A 62 -9.09 -15.83 -2.96
CA PHE A 62 -9.79 -16.73 -2.04
C PHE A 62 -11.24 -16.24 -1.81
N ASP A 63 -11.93 -15.86 -2.89
CA ASP A 63 -13.24 -15.20 -2.88
C ASP A 63 -13.22 -13.89 -2.06
N ASP A 64 -12.13 -13.13 -2.19
CA ASP A 64 -11.78 -11.97 -1.37
C ASP A 64 -11.40 -10.72 -2.19
N GLU A 65 -11.88 -10.64 -3.43
CA GLU A 65 -11.61 -9.53 -4.37
C GLU A 65 -12.09 -8.17 -3.82
N GLU A 66 -13.11 -8.18 -2.95
CA GLU A 66 -13.61 -6.95 -2.30
C GLU A 66 -12.53 -6.26 -1.46
N LEU A 67 -11.52 -7.00 -0.98
CA LEU A 67 -10.40 -6.44 -0.21
C LEU A 67 -9.43 -5.61 -1.06
N ASP A 68 -9.51 -5.67 -2.39
CA ASP A 68 -8.62 -4.90 -3.28
C ASP A 68 -8.81 -3.37 -3.09
N VAL A 69 -9.97 -2.95 -2.54
CA VAL A 69 -10.22 -1.56 -2.10
C VAL A 69 -9.29 -1.10 -0.96
N LEU A 70 -8.61 -2.03 -0.28
CA LEU A 70 -7.67 -1.77 0.81
C LEU A 70 -6.22 -1.72 0.35
N THR A 71 -5.95 -1.90 -0.95
CA THR A 71 -4.61 -1.83 -1.52
C THR A 71 -3.90 -0.53 -1.17
N GLY A 72 -2.71 -0.62 -0.58
CA GLY A 72 -1.88 0.52 -0.20
C GLY A 72 -2.40 1.33 0.99
N LYS A 73 -3.52 0.95 1.61
CA LYS A 73 -4.01 1.58 2.84
C LYS A 73 -3.23 1.07 4.05
N MET A 74 -3.08 1.95 5.05
CA MET A 74 -2.42 1.58 6.31
C MET A 74 -3.44 0.94 7.27
N PRO A 75 -3.07 -0.11 8.03
CA PRO A 75 -4.00 -0.78 8.94
C PRO A 75 -4.63 0.11 10.00
N ASN A 76 -3.93 1.17 10.42
CA ASN A 76 -4.44 2.14 11.40
C ASN A 76 -5.50 3.10 10.84
N SER A 77 -5.70 3.11 9.51
CA SER A 77 -6.66 3.96 8.82
C SER A 77 -7.94 3.23 8.44
N PHE A 78 -8.02 1.92 8.70
CA PHE A 78 -9.21 1.13 8.37
C PHE A 78 -10.43 1.58 9.16
N SER A 79 -11.56 1.70 8.47
CA SER A 79 -12.86 1.87 9.11
C SER A 79 -13.31 0.56 9.78
N THR A 80 -14.32 0.63 10.62
CA THR A 80 -14.92 -0.56 11.23
C THR A 80 -15.44 -1.54 10.18
N GLU A 81 -16.02 -1.02 9.10
CA GLU A 81 -16.53 -1.82 7.97
C GLU A 81 -15.40 -2.51 7.23
N GLU A 82 -14.29 -1.81 6.97
CA GLU A 82 -13.10 -2.39 6.33
C GLU A 82 -12.43 -3.47 7.20
N MET A 83 -12.37 -3.25 8.52
CA MET A 83 -11.93 -4.30 9.46
C MET A 83 -12.85 -5.51 9.41
N THR A 84 -14.17 -5.28 9.38
CA THR A 84 -15.18 -6.35 9.29
C THR A 84 -15.03 -7.16 7.99
N MET A 85 -14.71 -6.51 6.87
CA MET A 85 -14.44 -7.22 5.60
C MET A 85 -13.28 -8.21 5.74
N LEU A 86 -12.17 -7.78 6.36
CA LEU A 86 -11.02 -8.64 6.62
C LEU A 86 -11.37 -9.80 7.56
N GLU A 87 -12.10 -9.53 8.63
CA GLU A 87 -12.55 -10.55 9.59
C GLU A 87 -13.46 -11.59 8.94
N ASN A 88 -14.42 -11.16 8.11
CA ASN A 88 -15.35 -12.07 7.43
C ASN A 88 -14.61 -13.05 6.51
N VAL A 89 -13.65 -12.57 5.73
CA VAL A 89 -12.81 -13.44 4.89
C VAL A 89 -11.95 -14.35 5.76
N PHE A 90 -11.26 -13.80 6.75
CA PHE A 90 -10.36 -14.55 7.62
C PHE A 90 -11.04 -15.71 8.36
N TYR A 91 -12.21 -15.47 8.97
CA TYR A 91 -12.90 -16.49 9.75
C TYR A 91 -13.69 -17.51 8.90
N THR A 92 -13.84 -17.26 7.59
CA THR A 92 -14.45 -18.23 6.66
C THR A 92 -13.42 -19.07 5.91
N LEU A 93 -12.15 -18.65 5.91
CA LEU A 93 -11.03 -19.39 5.35
C LEU A 93 -10.75 -20.68 6.11
N LYS A 94 -10.30 -21.70 5.38
CA LYS A 94 -9.79 -22.94 5.97
C LYS A 94 -8.36 -22.72 6.47
N GLU A 95 -7.99 -23.39 7.56
CA GLU A 95 -6.65 -23.29 8.16
C GLU A 95 -5.51 -23.49 7.14
N GLN A 96 -5.66 -24.43 6.20
CA GLN A 96 -4.64 -24.70 5.17
C GLN A 96 -4.48 -23.56 4.14
N ASP A 97 -5.50 -22.73 3.95
CA ASP A 97 -5.55 -21.69 2.93
C ASP A 97 -5.00 -20.36 3.46
N VAL A 98 -4.96 -20.17 4.80
CA VAL A 98 -4.49 -18.95 5.46
C VAL A 98 -3.09 -18.53 5.01
N ALA A 99 -2.17 -19.48 4.85
CA ALA A 99 -0.81 -19.18 4.39
C ALA A 99 -0.79 -18.61 2.96
N GLY A 100 -1.59 -19.18 2.06
CA GLY A 100 -1.71 -18.72 0.68
C GLY A 100 -2.41 -17.36 0.60
N TRP A 101 -3.45 -17.16 1.42
CA TRP A 101 -4.15 -15.90 1.53
C TRP A 101 -3.24 -14.77 2.00
N LEU A 102 -2.45 -14.98 3.06
CA LEU A 102 -1.46 -14.01 3.52
C LEU A 102 -0.45 -13.62 2.43
N GLY A 103 0.06 -14.61 1.67
CA GLY A 103 0.94 -14.34 0.53
C GLY A 103 0.26 -13.52 -0.56
N SER A 104 -1.00 -13.81 -0.87
CA SER A 104 -1.79 -13.06 -1.84
C SER A 104 -2.02 -11.60 -1.42
N LEU A 105 -2.40 -11.36 -0.15
CA LEU A 105 -2.55 -10.00 0.38
C LEU A 105 -1.25 -9.20 0.28
N GLN A 106 -0.12 -9.84 0.58
CA GLN A 106 1.19 -9.21 0.47
C GLN A 106 1.51 -8.81 -0.97
N LEU A 107 1.28 -9.70 -1.94
CA LEU A 107 1.47 -9.40 -3.37
C LEU A 107 0.53 -8.29 -3.85
N ARG A 108 -0.67 -8.18 -3.27
CA ARG A 108 -1.64 -7.11 -3.52
C ARG A 108 -1.41 -5.85 -2.68
N ASN A 109 -0.36 -5.78 -1.86
CA ASN A 109 -0.08 -4.66 -0.96
C ASN A 109 -1.27 -4.30 -0.03
N ILE A 110 -1.99 -5.32 0.45
CA ILE A 110 -3.04 -5.21 1.46
C ILE A 110 -2.44 -5.61 2.80
N GLN A 111 -2.50 -4.69 3.77
CA GLN A 111 -1.93 -4.93 5.10
C GLN A 111 -3.01 -5.37 6.09
N LEU A 112 -2.71 -6.40 6.89
CA LEU A 112 -3.58 -6.81 7.99
C LEU A 112 -3.34 -6.00 9.27
N PRO A 113 -4.40 -5.71 10.05
CA PRO A 113 -4.27 -5.19 11.41
C PRO A 113 -3.61 -6.24 12.31
N ASN A 114 -2.92 -5.77 13.36
CA ASN A 114 -2.06 -6.61 14.19
C ASN A 114 -2.79 -7.80 14.81
N ASN A 115 -4.03 -7.60 15.27
CA ASN A 115 -4.84 -8.66 15.88
C ASN A 115 -5.07 -9.84 14.92
N LEU A 116 -5.47 -9.57 13.67
CA LEU A 116 -5.68 -10.62 12.67
C LEU A 116 -4.37 -11.23 12.20
N ARG A 117 -3.32 -10.42 12.07
CA ARG A 117 -1.99 -10.89 11.67
C ARG A 117 -1.45 -11.93 12.65
N ASP A 118 -1.51 -11.64 13.95
CA ASP A 118 -0.98 -12.53 14.98
C ASP A 118 -1.72 -13.87 15.01
N GLU A 119 -3.05 -13.84 14.87
CA GLU A 119 -3.88 -15.05 14.79
C GLU A 119 -3.59 -15.86 13.52
N ALA A 120 -3.51 -15.20 12.36
CA ALA A 120 -3.18 -15.86 11.11
C ALA A 120 -1.80 -16.53 11.15
N LEU A 121 -0.80 -15.87 11.73
CA LEU A 121 0.55 -16.42 11.90
C LEU A 121 0.57 -17.62 12.86
N LEU A 122 -0.24 -17.60 13.92
CA LEU A 122 -0.40 -18.74 14.81
C LEU A 122 -0.92 -19.96 14.04
N ILE A 123 -2.02 -19.82 13.30
CA ILE A 123 -2.60 -20.90 12.47
C ILE A 123 -1.57 -21.47 11.50
N VAL A 124 -0.85 -20.61 10.78
CA VAL A 124 0.19 -21.04 9.83
C VAL A 124 1.31 -21.81 10.52
N SER A 125 1.74 -21.35 11.71
CA SER A 125 2.79 -22.02 12.47
C SER A 125 2.37 -23.42 12.95
N GLU A 126 1.13 -23.57 13.42
CA GLU A 126 0.57 -24.85 13.84
C GLU A 126 0.42 -25.82 12.67
N HIS A 127 -0.08 -25.33 11.52
CA HIS A 127 -0.24 -26.14 10.33
C HIS A 127 1.11 -26.67 9.82
N ARG A 128 2.15 -25.81 9.79
CA ARG A 128 3.52 -26.23 9.41
C ARG A 128 4.10 -27.28 10.36
N ALA A 129 3.86 -27.14 11.67
CA ALA A 129 4.30 -28.12 12.66
C ALA A 129 3.61 -29.49 12.46
N LYS A 130 2.31 -29.49 12.16
CA LYS A 130 1.54 -30.72 11.84
C LYS A 130 2.06 -31.41 10.58
N THR A 131 2.33 -30.66 9.50
CA THR A 131 2.81 -31.24 8.23
C THR A 131 4.24 -31.78 8.31
N THR A 132 5.11 -31.17 9.12
CA THR A 132 6.53 -31.59 9.24
C THR A 132 6.72 -32.81 10.15
N SER A 133 5.71 -33.15 10.97
CA SER A 133 5.78 -34.26 11.93
C SER A 133 5.32 -35.61 11.34
N ILE A 134 5.27 -35.74 10.01
CA ILE A 134 4.90 -36.95 9.25
C ILE A 134 6.12 -37.41 8.46
#